data_AF-A0A662L0P4-F1
#
_entry.id   AF-A0A662L0P4-F1
#
_cell.length_a   1.000
_cell.length_b   1.000
_cell.length_c   1.000
_cell.angle_alpha   90.00
_cell.angle_beta   90.00
_cell.angle_gamma   90.00
#
_symmetry.space_group_name_H-M   'P 1'
#
loop_
_entity.id
_entity.type
_entity.pdbx_description
1 polymer ?
#
loop_
_entity_poly.entity_id
_entity_poly.type
_entity_poly.pdbx_seq_one_letter_code
_entity_poly.pdbx_strand_id
1 'polypeptide(L)'
;MGSEVKYVMEENWDFLIVLDACRYDYFNKFYRDFFNSGTLQKAISPGRETVEWCVKNFTEYYHDVIYISPIPFINSMKAVKYRGFYFDAKKHFYRVVDLWKHGWDNTLQTVRPEAVNTAALTLLKLHPNKRLIIHYMQPHAPYLSLNVPSSNILPKKAKKECGRARVKYFTHTGGKNACLKRPSPKYRN
;
A
#
# COMPACT_ATOMS: atom_id res chain seq x y z
N MET A 1 13.84 -21.95 5.29
CA MET A 1 14.24 -20.55 5.57
C MET A 1 13.12 -19.89 6.38
N GLY A 2 13.43 -19.44 7.60
CA GLY A 2 12.48 -18.74 8.47
C GLY A 2 11.97 -17.46 7.82
N SER A 3 10.74 -17.06 8.12
CA SER A 3 10.23 -15.77 7.67
C SER A 3 10.70 -14.71 8.66
N GLU A 4 11.45 -13.70 8.22
CA GLU A 4 11.92 -12.60 9.08
C GLU A 4 10.89 -11.47 9.13
N VAL A 5 10.87 -10.73 10.25
CA VAL A 5 10.10 -9.49 10.36
C VAL A 5 10.72 -8.43 9.45
N LYS A 6 9.89 -7.73 8.68
CA LYS A 6 10.35 -6.67 7.78
C LYS A 6 9.76 -5.31 8.13
N TYR A 7 10.64 -4.35 8.36
CA TYR A 7 10.29 -2.94 8.50
C TYR A 7 10.41 -2.24 7.16
N VAL A 8 9.37 -1.51 6.76
CA VAL A 8 9.32 -0.91 5.42
C VAL A 8 10.31 0.23 5.25
N MET A 9 10.69 0.91 6.33
CA MET A 9 11.60 2.05 6.26
C MET A 9 13.08 1.63 6.15
N GLU A 10 13.42 0.40 6.52
CA GLU A 10 14.75 -0.21 6.28
C GLU A 10 14.90 -0.73 4.84
N GLU A 11 13.78 -0.83 4.14
CA GLU A 11 13.70 -1.34 2.79
C GLU A 11 13.79 -0.19 1.77
N ASN A 12 14.59 -0.37 0.71
CA ASN A 12 14.73 0.64 -0.34
C ASN A 12 13.55 0.65 -1.34
N TRP A 13 12.75 1.71 -1.40
CA TRP A 13 11.60 1.87 -2.31
C TRP A 13 11.35 3.33 -2.66
N ASP A 14 10.76 3.56 -3.84
CA ASP A 14 10.22 4.85 -4.26
C ASP A 14 8.69 4.86 -4.10
N PHE A 15 8.05 3.71 -4.37
CA PHE A 15 6.62 3.50 -4.15
C PHE A 15 6.38 2.24 -3.31
N LEU A 16 5.71 2.42 -2.18
CA LEU A 16 5.24 1.36 -1.31
C LEU A 16 3.73 1.17 -1.52
N ILE A 17 3.33 0.07 -2.14
CA ILE A 17 1.92 -0.29 -2.32
C ILE A 17 1.51 -1.22 -1.19
N VAL A 18 0.49 -0.82 -0.42
CA VAL A 18 -0.04 -1.61 0.69
C VAL A 18 -1.40 -2.17 0.30
N LEU A 19 -1.58 -3.48 0.42
CA LEU A 19 -2.86 -4.17 0.21
C LEU A 19 -3.36 -4.72 1.56
N ASP A 20 -4.45 -4.15 2.07
CA ASP A 20 -5.00 -4.56 3.36
C ASP A 20 -5.66 -5.95 3.27
N ALA A 21 -5.50 -6.79 4.30
CA ALA A 21 -5.99 -8.17 4.30
C ALA A 21 -5.49 -9.10 3.17
N CYS A 22 -4.42 -8.74 2.47
CA CYS A 22 -3.89 -9.57 1.39
C CYS A 22 -2.99 -10.70 1.93
N ARG A 23 -3.50 -11.93 1.90
CA ARG A 23 -2.71 -13.09 2.33
C ARG A 23 -1.62 -13.46 1.32
N TYR A 24 -0.43 -13.78 1.83
CA TYR A 24 0.71 -14.20 1.01
C TYR A 24 0.40 -15.39 0.08
N ASP A 25 -0.27 -16.42 0.60
CA ASP A 25 -0.52 -17.66 -0.14
C ASP A 25 -1.42 -17.45 -1.35
N TYR A 26 -2.43 -16.59 -1.23
CA TYR A 26 -3.26 -16.16 -2.35
C TYR A 26 -2.49 -15.27 -3.31
N PHE A 27 -1.79 -14.24 -2.82
CA PHE A 27 -1.00 -13.36 -3.68
C PHE A 27 0.05 -14.14 -4.49
N ASN A 28 0.73 -15.10 -3.88
CA ASN A 28 1.73 -15.95 -4.52
C ASN A 28 1.17 -16.77 -5.71
N LYS A 29 -0.12 -17.09 -5.72
CA LYS A 29 -0.76 -17.82 -6.83
C LYS A 29 -0.99 -16.93 -8.05
N PHE A 30 -1.36 -15.67 -7.83
CA PHE A 30 -1.86 -14.79 -8.90
C PHE A 30 -0.90 -13.65 -9.28
N TYR A 31 0.14 -13.36 -8.49
CA TYR A 31 0.97 -12.18 -8.74
C TYR A 31 1.62 -12.18 -10.13
N ARG A 32 1.90 -13.34 -10.72
CA ARG A 32 2.48 -13.44 -12.08
C ARG A 32 1.50 -13.08 -13.19
N ASP A 33 0.20 -13.11 -12.93
CA ASP A 33 -0.82 -12.66 -13.88
C ASP A 33 -0.77 -11.13 -14.08
N PHE A 34 -0.28 -10.41 -13.07
CA PHE A 34 -0.20 -8.95 -13.04
C PHE A 34 1.24 -8.44 -13.20
N PHE A 35 2.24 -9.21 -12.74
CA PHE A 35 3.64 -8.79 -12.69
C PHE A 35 4.57 -9.73 -13.46
N ASN A 36 4.99 -9.28 -14.64
CA ASN A 36 5.95 -9.99 -15.48
C ASN A 36 7.40 -9.94 -14.95
N SER A 37 7.66 -9.11 -13.94
CA SER A 37 8.99 -8.90 -13.36
C SER A 37 8.88 -8.68 -11.86
N GLY A 38 9.95 -8.99 -11.13
CA GLY A 38 9.99 -8.90 -9.67
C GLY A 38 10.22 -10.24 -8.97
N THR A 39 10.73 -10.14 -7.75
CA THR A 39 10.96 -11.25 -6.83
C THR A 39 9.99 -11.15 -5.69
N LEU A 40 9.10 -12.14 -5.59
CA LEU A 40 8.20 -12.28 -4.46
C LEU A 40 8.97 -12.88 -3.29
N GLN A 41 8.94 -12.20 -2.15
CA GLN A 41 9.53 -12.63 -0.90
C GLN A 41 8.43 -12.77 0.14
N LYS A 42 8.51 -13.83 0.93
CA LYS A 42 7.69 -13.98 2.12
C LYS A 42 8.32 -13.22 3.28
N ALA A 43 7.52 -12.49 4.05
CA ALA A 43 7.96 -11.72 5.21
C ALA A 43 6.95 -11.79 6.34
N ILE A 44 7.37 -11.47 7.56
CA ILE A 44 6.47 -11.28 8.70
C ILE A 44 6.19 -9.78 8.86
N SER A 45 4.91 -9.44 9.03
CA SER A 45 4.50 -8.08 9.40
C SER A 45 4.95 -7.75 10.81
N PRO A 46 5.50 -6.55 11.08
CA PRO A 46 5.72 -6.14 12.45
C PRO A 46 4.38 -5.94 13.19
N GLY A 47 3.28 -5.64 12.48
CA GLY A 47 1.94 -5.46 13.05
C GLY A 47 0.85 -6.31 12.38
N ARG A 48 -0.13 -6.75 13.17
CA ARG A 48 -1.27 -7.55 12.73
C ARG A 48 -2.42 -6.71 12.18
N GLU A 49 -2.48 -5.44 12.58
CA GLU A 49 -3.48 -4.45 12.17
C GLU A 49 -2.79 -3.15 11.79
N THR A 50 -3.50 -2.29 11.07
CA THR A 50 -2.89 -1.12 10.43
C THR A 50 -2.23 -0.15 11.40
N VAL A 51 -2.89 0.15 12.53
CA VAL A 51 -2.36 1.12 13.51
C VAL A 51 -1.10 0.55 14.17
N GLU A 52 -1.11 -0.72 14.58
CA GLU A 52 0.08 -1.40 15.09
C GLU A 52 1.21 -1.42 14.05
N TRP A 53 0.88 -1.74 12.79
CA TRP A 53 1.84 -1.74 11.70
C TRP A 53 2.46 -0.34 11.51
N CYS A 54 1.66 0.72 11.59
CA CYS A 54 2.15 2.08 11.48
C CYS A 54 3.10 2.44 12.64
N VAL A 55 2.68 2.21 13.88
CA VAL A 55 3.50 2.49 15.09
C VAL A 55 4.86 1.81 15.02
N LYS A 56 4.90 0.57 14.51
CA LYS A 56 6.15 -0.20 14.44
C LYS A 56 7.03 0.13 13.25
N ASN A 57 6.46 0.62 12.13
CA ASN A 57 7.25 0.94 10.93
C ASN A 57 7.74 2.39 10.90
N PHE A 58 6.98 3.32 11.49
CA PHE A 58 7.22 4.74 11.35
C PHE A 58 7.51 5.34 12.73
N THR A 59 8.79 5.30 13.11
CA THR A 59 9.26 5.82 14.40
C THR A 59 9.80 7.24 14.30
N GLU A 60 10.20 7.65 13.09
CA GLU A 60 10.81 8.95 12.81
C GLU A 60 9.89 9.85 11.96
N TYR A 61 10.35 11.07 11.68
CA TYR A 61 9.74 11.95 10.67
C TYR A 61 10.38 11.78 9.28
N TYR A 62 9.57 11.40 8.30
CA TYR A 62 9.98 11.17 6.91
C TYR A 62 9.55 12.34 6.02
N HIS A 63 10.46 13.30 5.85
CA HIS A 63 10.30 14.53 5.08
C HIS A 63 10.11 14.31 3.56
N ASP A 64 10.34 13.10 3.08
CA ASP A 64 10.20 12.72 1.67
C ASP A 64 9.02 11.77 1.39
N VAL A 65 8.21 11.42 2.40
CA VAL A 65 7.12 10.44 2.24
C VAL A 65 5.75 11.09 2.25
N ILE A 66 4.94 10.80 1.24
CA ILE A 66 3.51 11.11 1.20
C ILE A 66 2.72 9.82 1.41
N TYR A 67 1.81 9.82 2.39
CA TYR A 67 0.91 8.70 2.66
C TYR A 67 -0.47 8.96 2.06
N ILE A 68 -0.93 8.10 1.15
CA ILE A 68 -2.28 8.13 0.59
C ILE A 68 -3.15 7.19 1.40
N SER A 69 -4.03 7.74 2.24
CA SER A 69 -4.78 6.97 3.21
C SER A 69 -6.25 6.79 2.79
N PRO A 70 -6.69 5.56 2.49
CA PRO A 70 -8.09 5.23 2.26
C PRO A 70 -8.86 5.00 3.57
N ILE A 71 -8.23 5.18 4.74
CA ILE A 71 -8.83 4.90 6.06
C ILE A 71 -8.62 6.02 7.08
N PRO A 72 -9.63 6.29 7.93
CA PRO A 72 -9.53 7.34 8.95
C PRO A 72 -8.49 7.05 10.03
N PHE A 73 -8.04 5.79 10.20
CA PHE A 73 -7.01 5.43 11.18
C PHE A 73 -5.64 6.08 10.88
N ILE A 74 -5.40 6.51 9.64
CA ILE A 74 -4.20 7.21 9.23
C ILE A 74 -4.67 8.49 8.57
N ASN A 75 -4.62 9.59 9.31
CA ASN A 75 -5.24 10.84 8.87
C ASN A 75 -4.39 12.06 9.23
N SER A 76 -4.65 13.18 8.54
CA SER A 76 -3.97 14.45 8.79
C SER A 76 -4.59 15.28 9.92
N MET A 77 -5.68 14.83 10.53
CA MET A 77 -6.49 15.65 11.43
C MET A 77 -6.07 15.46 12.89
N LYS A 78 -5.99 14.22 13.37
CA LYS A 78 -5.75 13.89 14.76
C LYS A 78 -5.02 12.56 14.93
N ALA A 79 -4.33 12.45 16.05
CA ALA A 79 -3.80 11.18 16.50
C ALA A 79 -4.92 10.18 16.77
N VAL A 80 -4.62 8.91 16.52
CA VAL A 80 -5.55 7.79 16.62
C VAL A 80 -5.06 6.84 17.70
N LYS A 81 -5.97 6.46 18.61
CA LYS A 81 -5.75 5.37 19.56
C LYS A 81 -6.61 4.18 19.15
N TYR A 82 -5.99 3.03 18.93
CA TYR A 82 -6.69 1.80 18.56
C TYR A 82 -6.03 0.61 19.24
N ARG A 83 -6.81 -0.14 20.04
CA ARG A 83 -6.37 -1.37 20.74
C ARG A 83 -5.03 -1.26 21.47
N GLY A 84 -4.78 -0.12 22.12
CA GLY A 84 -3.56 0.15 22.88
C GLY A 84 -2.43 0.80 22.09
N PHE A 85 -2.52 0.86 20.76
CA PHE A 85 -1.58 1.59 19.91
C PHE A 85 -2.02 3.04 19.72
N TYR A 86 -1.04 3.95 19.67
CA TYR A 86 -1.24 5.37 19.43
C TYR A 86 -0.40 5.82 18.24
N PHE A 87 -1.03 6.40 17.23
CA PHE A 87 -0.34 6.86 16.03
C PHE A 87 -0.82 8.25 15.60
N ASP A 88 0.12 9.17 15.39
CA ASP A 88 -0.16 10.50 14.84
C ASP A 88 0.57 10.66 13.51
N ALA A 89 -0.13 10.39 12.41
CA ALA A 89 0.48 10.34 11.08
C ALA A 89 1.13 11.67 10.67
N LYS A 90 0.66 12.82 11.19
CA LYS A 90 1.28 14.13 10.93
C LYS A 90 2.71 14.24 11.48
N LYS A 91 3.02 13.50 12.54
CA LYS A 91 4.35 13.50 13.15
C LYS A 91 5.35 12.62 12.41
N HIS A 92 4.90 11.88 11.39
CA HIS A 92 5.73 10.91 10.68
C HIS A 92 5.88 11.18 9.18
N PHE A 93 4.95 11.87 8.53
CA PHE A 93 4.98 12.03 7.08
C PHE A 93 5.01 13.50 6.64
N TYR A 94 5.71 13.77 5.53
CA TYR A 94 5.65 15.06 4.86
C TYR A 94 4.20 15.48 4.55
N ARG A 95 3.38 14.52 4.12
CA ARG A 95 1.96 14.75 3.88
C ARG A 95 1.15 13.48 4.08
N VAL A 96 -0.02 13.61 4.68
CA VAL A 96 -1.06 12.57 4.69
C VAL A 96 -2.23 13.05 3.84
N VAL A 97 -2.64 12.24 2.88
CA VAL A 97 -3.79 12.50 2.02
C VAL A 97 -4.97 11.72 2.57
N ASP A 98 -5.96 12.43 3.10
CA ASP A 98 -7.20 11.89 3.68
C ASP A 98 -8.17 11.43 2.59
N LEU A 99 -7.78 10.43 1.80
CA LEU A 99 -8.60 9.92 0.71
C LEU A 99 -9.88 9.26 1.23
N TRP A 100 -9.88 8.73 2.45
CA TRP A 100 -11.09 8.29 3.16
C TRP A 100 -12.16 9.38 3.30
N LYS A 101 -11.78 10.67 3.25
CA LYS A 101 -12.71 11.79 3.38
C LYS A 101 -13.28 12.24 2.03
N HIS A 102 -12.47 12.19 0.97
CA HIS A 102 -12.81 12.78 -0.33
C HIS A 102 -13.00 11.78 -1.47
N GLY A 103 -12.55 10.54 -1.29
CA GLY A 103 -12.68 9.43 -2.24
C GLY A 103 -13.61 8.31 -1.76
N TRP A 104 -14.42 8.58 -0.73
CA TRP A 104 -15.38 7.63 -0.18
C TRP A 104 -16.55 7.39 -1.15
N ASP A 105 -16.82 6.12 -1.42
CA ASP A 105 -18.00 5.70 -2.18
C ASP A 105 -19.10 5.28 -1.19
N ASN A 106 -20.21 6.03 -1.15
CA ASN A 106 -21.34 5.73 -0.26
C ASN A 106 -22.12 4.49 -0.68
N THR A 107 -22.06 4.07 -1.94
CA THR A 107 -22.74 2.85 -2.40
C THR A 107 -21.95 1.62 -1.99
N LEU A 108 -20.62 1.66 -2.20
CA LEU A 108 -19.75 0.55 -1.89
C LEU A 108 -19.21 0.58 -0.45
N GLN A 109 -19.47 1.63 0.31
CA GLN A 109 -19.02 1.82 1.70
C GLN A 109 -17.50 1.62 1.85
N THR A 110 -16.73 2.15 0.90
CA THR A 110 -15.27 2.06 0.90
C THR A 110 -14.65 3.09 -0.05
N VAL A 111 -13.35 3.32 0.07
CA VAL A 111 -12.58 4.01 -0.97
C VAL A 111 -12.23 3.01 -2.06
N ARG A 112 -12.60 3.36 -3.30
CA ARG A 112 -12.36 2.50 -4.46
C ARG A 112 -10.88 2.49 -4.90
N PRO A 113 -10.37 1.37 -5.44
CA PRO A 113 -9.01 1.31 -6.00
C PRO A 113 -8.74 2.38 -7.06
N GLU A 114 -9.74 2.76 -7.86
CA GLU A 114 -9.62 3.78 -8.90
C GLU A 114 -9.37 5.18 -8.31
N ALA A 115 -9.97 5.49 -7.16
CA ALA A 115 -9.71 6.74 -6.44
C ALA A 115 -8.27 6.77 -5.90
N VAL A 116 -7.78 5.65 -5.37
CA VAL A 116 -6.39 5.50 -4.92
C VAL A 116 -5.41 5.69 -6.09
N ASN A 117 -5.69 5.05 -7.23
CA ASN A 117 -4.88 5.19 -8.45
C ASN A 117 -4.81 6.64 -8.92
N THR A 118 -5.96 7.32 -8.97
CA THR A 118 -6.06 8.71 -9.41
C THR A 118 -5.26 9.64 -8.50
N ALA A 119 -5.38 9.46 -7.18
CA ALA A 119 -4.61 10.23 -6.20
C ALA A 119 -3.11 9.98 -6.36
N ALA A 120 -2.69 8.72 -6.50
CA ALA A 120 -1.29 8.35 -6.67
C ALA A 120 -0.70 8.98 -7.94
N LEU A 121 -1.33 8.79 -9.10
CA LEU A 121 -0.86 9.35 -10.37
C LEU A 121 -0.80 10.88 -10.36
N THR A 122 -1.73 11.54 -9.66
CA THR A 122 -1.72 12.99 -9.50
C THR A 122 -0.53 13.44 -8.63
N LEU A 123 -0.31 12.80 -7.49
CA LEU A 123 0.79 13.14 -6.58
C LEU A 123 2.16 12.84 -7.19
N LEU A 124 2.28 11.81 -8.02
CA LEU A 124 3.51 11.54 -8.79
C LEU A 124 3.92 12.72 -9.68
N LYS A 125 2.94 13.36 -10.32
CA LYS A 125 3.18 14.53 -11.18
C LYS A 125 3.52 15.78 -10.36
N LEU A 126 2.81 15.99 -9.24
CA LEU A 126 2.97 17.17 -8.40
C LEU A 126 4.21 17.11 -7.49
N HIS A 127 4.68 15.90 -7.17
CA HIS A 127 5.75 15.66 -6.20
C HIS A 127 6.73 14.59 -6.72
N PRO A 128 7.45 14.85 -7.84
CA PRO A 128 8.30 13.85 -8.50
C PRO A 128 9.47 13.35 -7.63
N ASN A 129 9.90 14.13 -6.63
CA ASN A 129 11.01 13.81 -5.73
C ASN A 129 10.54 13.22 -4.38
N LYS A 130 9.27 12.85 -4.24
CA LYS A 130 8.71 12.28 -3.01
C LYS A 130 8.40 10.79 -3.20
N ARG A 131 8.66 10.01 -2.15
CA ARG A 131 8.22 8.62 -2.06
C ARG A 131 6.75 8.56 -1.71
N LEU A 132 6.02 7.59 -2.27
CA LEU A 132 4.58 7.43 -1.99
C LEU A 132 4.31 6.11 -1.27
N ILE A 133 3.53 6.18 -0.19
CA ILE A 133 2.83 5.04 0.37
C ILE A 133 1.41 5.06 -0.20
N ILE A 134 1.07 4.05 -0.99
CA ILE A 134 -0.18 3.91 -1.73
C ILE A 134 -0.95 2.77 -1.09
N HIS A 135 -1.86 3.11 -0.18
CA HIS A 135 -2.61 2.12 0.57
C HIS A 135 -3.97 1.86 -0.09
N TYR A 136 -4.25 0.59 -0.38
CA TYR A 136 -5.54 0.09 -0.80
C TYR A 136 -6.21 -0.65 0.36
N MET A 137 -7.50 -0.34 0.58
CA MET A 137 -8.32 -1.15 1.48
C MET A 137 -8.53 -2.55 0.94
N GLN A 138 -8.55 -2.73 -0.37
CA GLN A 138 -8.78 -4.02 -0.98
C GLN A 138 -7.51 -4.89 -0.87
N PRO A 139 -7.65 -6.21 -0.64
CA PRO A 139 -8.87 -7.02 -0.65
C PRO A 139 -9.67 -7.09 0.67
N HIS A 140 -9.45 -6.25 1.68
CA HIS A 140 -10.33 -6.19 2.86
C HIS A 140 -11.78 -5.92 2.44
N ALA A 141 -12.73 -6.39 3.27
CA ALA A 141 -14.15 -6.12 3.08
C ALA A 141 -14.44 -4.59 3.01
N PRO A 142 -15.42 -4.15 2.21
CA PRO A 142 -16.35 -4.97 1.41
C PRO A 142 -15.71 -5.53 0.13
N TYR A 143 -16.03 -6.79 -0.18
CA TYR A 143 -15.44 -7.53 -1.31
C TYR A 143 -16.10 -7.14 -2.63
N LEU A 144 -15.51 -6.17 -3.33
CA LEU A 144 -16.09 -5.53 -4.52
C LEU A 144 -16.43 -6.51 -5.66
N SER A 145 -15.72 -7.63 -5.78
CA SER A 145 -15.91 -8.61 -6.86
C SER A 145 -16.86 -9.77 -6.53
N LEU A 146 -17.40 -9.85 -5.30
CA LEU A 146 -18.28 -10.95 -4.86
C LEU A 146 -19.78 -10.67 -5.05
N ASN A 147 -20.14 -9.71 -5.92
CA ASN A 147 -21.52 -9.29 -6.26
C ASN A 147 -22.36 -8.68 -5.11
N VAL A 148 -22.18 -7.38 -4.90
CA VAL A 148 -23.30 -6.42 -4.79
C VAL A 148 -23.30 -5.65 -6.12
N PRO A 149 -24.43 -5.44 -6.82
CA PRO A 149 -24.40 -5.15 -8.25
C PRO A 149 -23.76 -3.79 -8.56
N SER A 150 -22.69 -3.81 -9.36
CA SER A 150 -22.41 -2.81 -10.40
C SER A 150 -21.30 -3.28 -11.34
N SER A 151 -21.72 -3.53 -12.58
CA SER A 151 -20.98 -3.56 -13.85
C SER A 151 -19.46 -3.80 -13.85
N ASN A 152 -19.09 -4.94 -14.45
CA ASN A 152 -17.84 -5.25 -15.14
C ASN A 152 -16.87 -4.07 -15.38
N ILE A 153 -15.76 -4.05 -14.64
CA ILE A 153 -14.52 -3.41 -15.08
C ILE A 153 -13.36 -4.34 -14.71
N LEU A 154 -12.94 -5.19 -15.66
CA LEU A 154 -11.61 -5.79 -15.61
C LEU A 154 -10.64 -4.82 -16.30
N PRO A 155 -9.53 -4.41 -15.66
CA PRO A 155 -8.54 -3.60 -16.35
C PRO A 155 -7.86 -4.45 -17.43
N LYS A 156 -7.84 -3.93 -18.66
CA LYS A 156 -6.99 -4.46 -19.74
C LYS A 156 -5.52 -4.40 -19.29
N LYS A 157 -4.74 -5.43 -19.63
CA LYS A 157 -3.30 -5.56 -19.32
C LYS A 157 -2.58 -4.22 -19.51
N ALA A 158 -2.10 -3.64 -18.40
CA ALA A 158 -1.31 -2.42 -18.42
C ALA A 158 0.10 -2.76 -18.92
N LYS A 159 0.34 -2.65 -20.23
CA LYS A 159 1.68 -2.54 -20.79
C LYS A 159 2.13 -1.08 -20.68
N LYS A 160 2.82 -0.75 -19.58
CA LYS A 160 3.67 0.45 -19.55
C LYS A 160 4.85 0.20 -18.60
N GLU A 161 6.04 0.16 -19.17
CA GLU A 161 7.28 0.27 -18.41
C GLU A 161 7.36 1.70 -17.87
N CYS A 162 6.95 1.87 -16.61
CA CYS A 162 7.38 3.02 -15.82
C CYS A 162 8.87 2.79 -15.50
N GLY A 163 9.70 3.82 -15.67
CA GLY A 163 11.16 3.76 -15.56
C GLY A 163 11.70 3.29 -14.21
N ARG A 164 12.99 3.57 -13.93
CA ARG A 164 13.86 3.10 -12.83
C ARG A 164 13.30 3.02 -11.37
N ALA A 165 12.04 3.35 -11.11
CA ALA A 165 11.42 3.33 -9.79
C ALA A 165 11.33 1.93 -9.16
N ARG A 166 11.70 1.88 -7.88
CA ARG A 166 11.61 0.70 -7.01
C ARG A 166 10.22 0.64 -6.39
N VAL A 167 9.42 -0.34 -6.84
CA VAL A 167 8.10 -0.63 -6.28
C VAL A 167 8.20 -1.79 -5.30
N LYS A 168 7.65 -1.62 -4.10
CA LYS A 168 7.45 -2.70 -3.12
C LYS A 168 5.99 -2.84 -2.78
N TYR A 169 5.51 -4.08 -2.80
CA TYR A 169 4.20 -4.44 -2.29
C TYR A 169 4.37 -4.91 -0.87
N PHE A 170 3.53 -4.46 0.05
CA PHE A 170 3.40 -5.03 1.37
C PHE A 170 1.95 -5.40 1.58
N THR A 171 1.73 -6.54 2.19
CA THR A 171 0.42 -6.90 2.70
C THR A 171 0.49 -6.78 4.21
N HIS A 172 -0.58 -6.34 4.88
CA HIS A 172 -0.63 -6.41 6.34
C HIS A 172 -1.97 -6.98 6.79
N THR A 173 -1.91 -7.74 7.88
CA THR A 173 -2.91 -8.66 8.45
C THR A 173 -2.78 -10.12 7.96
N GLY A 174 -2.85 -11.07 8.90
CA GLY A 174 -2.86 -12.51 8.60
C GLY A 174 -1.51 -13.24 8.57
N GLY A 175 -0.57 -12.89 9.47
CA GLY A 175 0.55 -13.75 9.89
C GLY A 175 1.68 -14.03 8.89
N LYS A 176 1.49 -13.83 7.59
CA LYS A 176 2.51 -14.00 6.52
C LYS A 176 2.24 -12.98 5.41
N ASN A 177 3.18 -12.07 5.20
CA ASN A 177 3.11 -10.99 4.21
C ASN A 177 3.89 -11.32 2.94
N ALA A 178 3.50 -10.66 1.83
CA ALA A 178 4.24 -10.64 0.58
C ALA A 178 5.02 -9.34 0.42
N CYS A 179 6.30 -9.44 0.06
CA CYS A 179 7.14 -8.35 -0.42
C CYS A 179 7.58 -8.64 -1.84
N LEU A 180 6.97 -8.00 -2.83
CA LEU A 180 7.41 -8.10 -4.23
C LEU A 180 8.38 -6.96 -4.53
N LYS A 181 9.66 -7.29 -4.80
CA LYS A 181 10.68 -6.32 -5.21
C LYS A 181 10.84 -6.36 -6.73
N ARG A 182 10.63 -5.27 -7.45
CA ARG A 182 11.01 -5.21 -8.88
C ARG A 182 12.54 -5.06 -8.98
N PRO A 183 13.26 -5.87 -9.79
CA PRO A 183 14.71 -5.70 -9.93
C PRO A 183 15.03 -4.35 -10.56
N SER A 184 16.15 -3.75 -10.16
CA SER A 184 16.81 -2.72 -10.96
C SER A 184 17.19 -3.34 -12.32
N PRO A 185 17.13 -2.60 -13.44
CA PRO A 185 17.61 -3.12 -14.72
C PRO A 185 19.07 -3.56 -14.54
N LYS A 186 19.37 -4.82 -14.86
CA LYS A 186 20.77 -5.27 -14.95
C LYS A 186 21.41 -4.50 -16.10
N TYR A 187 22.51 -3.81 -15.82
CA TYR A 187 23.35 -3.23 -16.86
C TYR A 187 23.76 -4.35 -17.82
N ARG A 188 23.45 -4.18 -19.11
CA ARG A 188 24.28 -4.77 -20.15
C ARG A 188 25.39 -3.76 -20.40
N ASN A 189 26.62 -4.15 -20.08
CA ASN A 189 27.82 -3.46 -20.55
C ASN A 189 27.85 -3.48 -22.08
#